data_AF-A0A8J8FNE3-F1
#
_entry.id   AF-A0A8J8FNE3-F1
#
_cell.length_a   1.000
_cell.length_b   1.000
_cell.length_c   1.000
_cell.angle_alpha   90.00
_cell.angle_beta   90.00
_cell.angle_gamma   90.00
#
_symmetry.space_group_name_H-M   'P 1'
#
loop_
_entity.id
_entity.type
_entity.pdbx_description
1 polymer ?
#
loop_
_entity_poly.entity_id
_entity_poly.type
_entity_poly.pdbx_seq_one_letter_code
_entity_poly.pdbx_strand_id
1 'polypeptide(L)'
;METLRKAAEIEADNVRYQYVYAVAVAEKQPRKAIKILESTLKKHTGNMDVLMALVSYNKQLGDKANVLKYSQQAEQVMKAIPN
;
A
#
# COMPACT_ATOMS: atom_id res chain seq x y z
N MET A 1 -22.87 11.51 1.84
CA MET A 1 -21.48 11.00 1.97
C MET A 1 -20.55 12.13 2.40
N GLU A 2 -20.75 12.69 3.60
CA GLU A 2 -20.04 13.91 4.03
C GLU A 2 -19.30 13.76 5.36
N THR A 3 -19.42 12.62 6.04
CA THR A 3 -18.86 12.42 7.38
C THR A 3 -17.46 11.79 7.40
N LEU A 4 -16.96 11.27 6.28
CA LEU A 4 -15.62 10.66 6.20
C LEU A 4 -14.50 11.68 5.90
N ARG A 5 -14.85 12.86 5.38
CA ARG A 5 -13.85 13.85 4.95
C ARG A 5 -13.28 14.68 6.11
N LYS A 6 -14.08 14.96 7.16
CA LYS A 6 -13.63 15.71 8.34
C LYS A 6 -12.78 14.88 9.33
N ALA A 7 -12.93 13.55 9.32
CA ALA A 7 -12.06 12.68 10.12
C ALA A 7 -10.65 12.53 9.50
N ALA A 8 -10.50 12.78 8.21
CA ALA A 8 -9.24 12.65 7.48
C ALA A 8 -8.28 13.85 7.65
N GLU A 9 -8.74 14.98 8.19
CA GLU A 9 -7.91 16.17 8.42
C GLU A 9 -7.20 16.14 9.79
N ILE A 10 -7.65 15.31 10.73
CA ILE A 10 -7.06 15.23 12.09
C ILE A 10 -5.81 14.34 12.12
N GLU A 11 -5.60 13.49 11.12
CA GLU A 11 -4.43 12.61 11.02
C GLU A 11 -3.77 12.74 9.64
N ALA A 12 -3.29 13.93 9.31
CA ALA A 12 -2.50 14.19 8.10
C ALA A 12 -1.15 13.43 8.06
N ASP A 13 -0.79 12.72 9.13
CA ASP A 13 0.36 11.83 9.23
C ASP A 13 0.00 10.36 8.93
N ASN A 14 -1.27 10.07 8.62
CA ASN A 14 -1.72 8.69 8.45
C ASN A 14 -1.55 8.23 7.00
N VAL A 15 -0.69 7.23 6.84
CA VAL A 15 -0.47 6.37 5.65
C VAL A 15 -1.75 6.09 4.84
N ARG A 16 -2.90 6.05 5.50
CA ARG A 16 -4.24 5.91 4.91
C ARG A 16 -4.55 6.92 3.80
N TYR A 17 -4.09 8.16 3.88
CA TYR A 17 -4.37 9.15 2.82
C TYR A 17 -3.57 8.88 1.55
N GLN A 18 -2.29 8.51 1.68
CA GLN A 18 -1.48 8.07 0.55
C GLN A 18 -1.97 6.74 -0.03
N TYR A 19 -2.49 5.84 0.80
CA TYR A 19 -3.12 4.59 0.37
C TYR A 19 -4.41 4.85 -0.42
N VAL A 20 -5.34 5.67 0.10
CA VAL A 20 -6.59 6.00 -0.59
C VAL A 20 -6.33 6.69 -1.93
N TYR A 21 -5.32 7.57 -2.01
CA TYR A 21 -4.89 8.17 -3.27
C TYR A 21 -4.28 7.14 -4.23
N ALA A 22 -3.44 6.22 -3.74
CA ALA A 22 -2.87 5.15 -4.56
C ALA A 22 -3.95 4.19 -5.11
N VAL A 23 -4.96 3.87 -4.30
CA VAL A 23 -6.12 3.05 -4.70
C VAL A 23 -6.96 3.76 -5.75
N ALA A 24 -7.25 5.06 -5.57
CA ALA A 24 -8.00 5.86 -6.55
C ALA A 24 -7.26 6.00 -7.90
N VAL A 25 -5.93 6.02 -7.89
CA VAL A 25 -5.11 6.11 -9.13
C VAL A 25 -4.99 4.74 -9.81
N ALA A 26 -4.99 3.64 -9.04
CA ALA A 26 -4.79 2.32 -9.59
C ALA A 26 -5.97 1.79 -10.42
N GLU A 27 -7.19 2.30 -10.22
CA GLU A 27 -8.35 1.96 -11.06
C GLU A 27 -8.10 2.24 -12.55
N LYS A 28 -7.21 3.17 -12.88
CA LYS A 28 -6.93 3.54 -14.28
C LYS A 28 -5.60 3.01 -14.81
N GLN A 29 -4.57 2.85 -13.96
CA GLN A 29 -3.22 2.46 -14.40
C GLN A 29 -2.46 1.64 -13.33
N PRO A 30 -2.73 0.33 -13.19
CA PRO A 30 -2.14 -0.51 -12.14
C PRO A 30 -0.60 -0.57 -12.20
N ARG A 31 0.00 -0.55 -13.40
CA ARG A 31 1.47 -0.54 -13.57
C ARG A 31 2.13 0.75 -13.05
N LYS A 32 1.45 1.89 -13.15
CA LYS A 32 1.95 3.18 -12.65
C LYS A 32 1.82 3.25 -11.13
N ALA A 33 0.73 2.72 -10.58
CA ALA A 33 0.52 2.60 -9.14
C ALA A 33 1.62 1.77 -8.48
N ILE A 34 2.01 0.63 -9.06
CA ILE A 34 3.10 -0.21 -8.55
C ILE A 34 4.41 0.57 -8.43
N LYS A 35 4.83 1.32 -9.46
CA LYS A 35 6.07 2.11 -9.39
C LYS A 35 6.08 3.16 -8.29
N ILE A 36 4.93 3.80 -8.06
CA ILE A 36 4.77 4.79 -6.99
C ILE A 36 4.86 4.08 -5.63
N LEU A 37 4.15 2.96 -5.46
CA LEU A 37 4.16 2.18 -4.22
C LEU A 37 5.54 1.60 -3.91
N GLU A 38 6.29 1.12 -4.90
CA GLU A 38 7.67 0.66 -4.73
C GLU A 38 8.59 1.78 -4.25
N SER A 39 8.39 3.00 -4.77
CA SER A 39 9.16 4.17 -4.34
C SER A 39 8.80 4.59 -2.92
N THR A 40 7.52 4.48 -2.54
CA THR A 40 7.06 4.72 -1.16
C THR A 40 7.59 3.66 -0.21
N LEU A 41 7.59 2.39 -0.61
CA LEU A 41 8.13 1.28 0.19
C LEU A 41 9.62 1.46 0.50
N LYS A 42 10.40 2.01 -0.45
CA LYS A 42 11.81 2.33 -0.20
C LYS A 42 12.01 3.38 0.89
N LYS A 43 11.06 4.33 1.03
CA LYS A 43 11.09 5.36 2.08
C LYS A 43 10.52 4.85 3.40
N HIS A 44 9.57 3.92 3.34
CA HIS A 44 8.85 3.37 4.49
C HIS A 44 8.85 1.84 4.41
N THR A 45 10.01 1.23 4.68
CA THR A 45 10.26 -0.22 4.53
C THR A 45 9.44 -1.13 5.46
N GLY A 46 8.64 -0.57 6.37
CA GLY A 46 7.74 -1.30 7.27
C GLY A 46 6.25 -0.99 7.04
N ASN A 47 5.89 -0.39 5.91
CA ASN A 47 4.51 0.03 5.69
C ASN A 47 3.64 -1.13 5.15
N MET A 48 2.84 -1.72 6.03
CA MET A 48 1.94 -2.84 5.70
C MET A 48 0.92 -2.50 4.60
N ASP A 49 0.39 -1.27 4.59
CA ASP A 49 -0.59 -0.86 3.59
C ASP A 49 0.01 -0.83 2.18
N VAL A 50 1.26 -0.35 2.06
CA VAL A 50 2.00 -0.33 0.79
C VAL A 50 2.33 -1.75 0.32
N LEU A 51 2.74 -2.62 1.23
CA LEU A 51 3.04 -4.03 0.92
C LEU A 51 1.78 -4.77 0.44
N MET A 52 0.65 -4.59 1.13
CA MET A 52 -0.63 -5.20 0.74
C MET A 52 -1.18 -4.65 -0.57
N ALA A 53 -0.99 -3.35 -0.84
CA ALA A 53 -1.32 -2.74 -2.13
C ALA A 53 -0.49 -3.35 -3.27
N LEU A 54 0.83 -3.47 -3.09
CA LEU A 54 1.72 -4.10 -4.06
C LEU A 54 1.33 -5.55 -4.33
N VAL A 55 1.01 -6.34 -3.30
CA VAL A 55 0.50 -7.70 -3.46
C VAL A 55 -0.76 -7.73 -4.31
N SER A 56 -1.71 -6.84 -4.04
CA SER A 56 -3.00 -6.79 -4.74
C SER A 56 -2.84 -6.42 -6.22
N TYR A 57 -2.01 -5.43 -6.54
CA TYR A 57 -1.76 -5.04 -7.94
C TYR A 57 -0.94 -6.06 -8.70
N ASN A 58 0.07 -6.66 -8.07
CA ASN A 58 0.84 -7.73 -8.71
C ASN A 58 -0.01 -8.98 -8.93
N LYS A 59 -0.97 -9.30 -8.03
CA LYS A 59 -1.98 -10.36 -8.26
C LYS A 59 -2.85 -10.06 -9.48
N GLN A 60 -3.35 -8.83 -9.61
CA GLN A 60 -4.16 -8.41 -10.77
C GLN A 60 -3.38 -8.48 -12.09
N LEU A 61 -2.09 -8.18 -12.07
CA LEU A 61 -1.22 -8.26 -13.25
C LEU A 61 -0.69 -9.68 -13.52
N GLY A 62 -0.96 -10.65 -12.65
CA GLY A 62 -0.47 -12.03 -12.77
C GLY A 62 1.00 -12.22 -12.39
N ASP A 63 1.64 -11.23 -11.78
CA ASP A 63 3.06 -11.27 -11.39
C ASP A 63 3.24 -11.99 -10.04
N LYS A 64 3.19 -13.33 -10.09
CA LYS A 64 3.28 -14.18 -8.91
C LYS A 64 4.60 -14.04 -8.15
N ALA A 65 5.70 -13.69 -8.83
CA ALA A 65 7.01 -13.53 -8.21
C ALA A 65 7.01 -12.32 -7.26
N ASN A 66 6.50 -11.17 -7.74
CA ASN A 66 6.38 -9.98 -6.92
C ASN A 66 5.31 -10.13 -5.83
N VAL A 67 4.22 -10.86 -6.09
CA VAL A 67 3.23 -11.20 -5.05
C VAL A 67 3.89 -11.90 -3.87
N LEU A 68 4.63 -12.99 -4.12
CA LEU A 68 5.31 -13.75 -3.07
C LEU A 68 6.31 -12.88 -2.29
N LYS A 69 7.14 -12.12 -3.01
CA LYS A 69 8.12 -11.21 -2.42
C LYS A 69 7.49 -10.21 -1.46
N TYR A 70 6.47 -9.49 -1.90
CA TYR A 70 5.81 -8.45 -1.08
C TYR A 70 4.98 -9.06 0.06
N SER A 71 4.35 -10.22 -0.15
CA SER A 71 3.66 -10.95 0.91
C SER A 71 4.62 -11.41 2.02
N GLN A 72 5.80 -11.92 1.67
CA GLN A 72 6.81 -12.31 2.65
C GLN A 72 7.35 -11.11 3.44
N GLN A 73 7.52 -9.96 2.78
CA GLN A 73 7.90 -8.73 3.47
C GLN A 73 6.80 -8.26 4.43
N ALA A 74 5.53 -8.34 4.05
CA ALA A 74 4.41 -8.02 4.94
C ALA A 74 4.40 -8.92 6.17
N GLU A 75 4.62 -10.22 5.98
CA GLU A 75 4.68 -11.17 7.09
C GLU A 75 5.86 -10.89 8.04
N GLN A 76 7.02 -10.50 7.49
CA GLN A 76 8.17 -10.11 8.31
C GLN A 76 7.90 -8.85 9.13
N VAL A 77 7.28 -7.84 8.53
CA VAL A 77 6.88 -6.61 9.23
C VAL A 77 5.89 -6.93 10.34
N MET A 78 4.90 -7.77 10.06
CA MET A 78 3.91 -8.20 11.06
C MET A 78 4.53 -8.98 12.23
N LYS A 79 5.51 -9.84 11.95
CA LYS A 79 6.29 -10.55 13.00
C LYS A 79 7.20 -9.63 13.80
N ALA A 80 7.64 -8.51 13.21
CA ALA A 80 8.53 -7.54 13.84
C ALA A 80 7.81 -6.52 14.73
N ILE A 81 6.47 -6.48 14.72
CA ILE A 81 5.67 -5.67 15.64
C ILE A 81 5.46 -6.51 16.91
N PRO A 82 6.14 -6.21 18.03
CA PRO A 82 5.89 -6.90 19.29
C PRO A 82 4.47 -6.57 19.78
N ASN A 83 3.80 -7.61 20.29
CA ASN A 83 2.45 -7.55 20.86
C ASN A 83 2.44 -6.84 22.22
#